data_AF-A0A972REI4-F1
#
_entry.id   AF-A0A972REI4-F1
#
_cell.length_a   1.000
_cell.length_b   1.000
_cell.length_c   1.000
_cell.angle_alpha   90.00
_cell.angle_beta   90.00
_cell.angle_gamma   90.00
#
_symmetry.space_group_name_H-M   'P 1'
#
loop_
_entity.id
_entity.type
_entity.pdbx_description
1 polymer ?
#
loop_
_entity_poly.entity_id
_entity_poly.type
_entity_poly.pdbx_seq_one_letter_code
_entity_poly.pdbx_strand_id
1 'polypeptide(L)'
;MFVLKRQYLIILFLMIVLAIPGKSFALTAGATYSVTLEKMNSDGTLTEVGTTTVTADSQGKITFNFTDVPTNPTTHFLVITVKDSKNNVVRRSFVPAPPQGGTTELGVNNLSDKQTDILQAASLVGSDDPIVIAFGLIFTRTPYLTDSDIQNIAYLGNECIINGFEKFLTDNGVTSSQLTAFKDALAYNANGKDLSDFTALFKSAVDNPAQAEDDMSRAAGLIADIFIDAAAEAGIDLALVLAADDAAGGIADSGAGAQYFQNLSSQFQTAINQSMMTFHMRLAFVRLAKEYAEAMTALNASGTQVETFNTAMSNLFTAMETLDKKYAKYFTDPENNPMTQQVQQQMDSDYSQAFTTFMTAITSTDADIAQMRQNMANALNISVSQLPSDVGKYYDYTGQYVNWPIPQVVVTNWVAGILSAGGDLTYTRLDDSTYPIPDSMGWLGVCSDTNYADQQSCESNGGTWTKQRTDYTQMGFPLSFAALMGIQEDVNIAEMTRDYLYDQNNPQTNGQPTWEQERQAKLVLVNTLNAIISNIGGTTDGNTAISNAQKKALVRLMLPPNPN
;
A
#
# COMPACT_ATOMS: atom_id res chain seq x y z
N MET A 1 -1.46 19.88 21.66
CA MET A 1 -2.13 20.99 20.94
C MET A 1 -1.22 21.68 19.90
N PHE A 2 -0.22 21.01 19.31
CA PHE A 2 0.71 21.66 18.36
C PHE A 2 1.10 20.85 17.11
N VAL A 3 0.44 19.74 16.79
CA VAL A 3 0.80 18.88 15.62
C VAL A 3 -0.39 18.68 14.65
N LEU A 4 -1.33 19.64 14.62
CA LEU A 4 -2.63 19.48 13.95
C LEU A 4 -2.82 20.32 12.67
N LYS A 5 -1.73 20.87 12.10
CA LYS A 5 -1.85 21.77 10.94
C LYS A 5 -1.08 21.35 9.69
N ARG A 6 -0.55 20.11 9.63
CA ARG A 6 0.09 19.62 8.41
C ARG A 6 0.00 18.12 8.10
N GLN A 7 -0.91 17.40 8.75
CA GLN A 7 -1.43 16.11 8.21
C GLN A 7 -2.35 16.31 6.98
N TYR A 8 -2.34 17.51 6.36
CA TYR A 8 -3.27 17.93 5.30
C TYR A 8 -2.64 18.05 3.89
N LEU A 9 -1.44 17.51 3.68
CA LEU A 9 -0.86 17.29 2.35
C LEU A 9 -0.12 15.96 2.51
N ILE A 10 -0.57 14.80 2.03
CA ILE A 10 -1.10 14.47 0.71
C ILE A 10 -2.00 13.22 0.92
N ILE A 11 -3.33 13.39 0.93
CA ILE A 11 -4.30 12.26 0.85
C ILE A 11 -5.37 12.63 -0.18
N LEU A 12 -5.27 12.03 -1.36
CA LEU A 12 -6.04 12.30 -2.59
C LEU A 12 -5.88 11.04 -3.50
N PHE A 13 -6.33 9.85 -3.15
CA PHE A 13 -7.73 9.49 -3.02
C PHE A 13 -8.48 9.60 -4.36
N LEU A 14 -7.93 9.02 -5.45
CA LEU A 14 -8.70 8.81 -6.68
C LEU A 14 -8.34 7.54 -7.48
N MET A 15 -9.30 6.63 -7.61
CA MET A 15 -9.36 5.77 -8.80
C MET A 15 -10.14 6.45 -9.91
N ILE A 16 -9.43 6.73 -11.01
CA ILE A 16 -10.01 7.18 -12.26
C ILE A 16 -10.73 6.00 -12.91
N VAL A 17 -12.06 6.05 -12.92
CA VAL A 17 -12.88 5.32 -13.88
C VAL A 17 -13.61 6.33 -14.72
N LEU A 18 -13.37 6.29 -16.03
CA LEU A 18 -14.21 6.96 -17.00
C LEU A 18 -15.58 6.28 -17.01
N ALA A 19 -16.50 6.80 -16.20
CA ALA A 19 -17.92 6.66 -16.47
C ALA A 19 -18.30 7.66 -17.58
N ILE A 20 -17.80 7.43 -18.80
CA ILE A 20 -18.66 7.71 -19.94
C ILE A 20 -19.64 6.54 -19.91
N PRO A 21 -20.97 6.74 -19.92
CA PRO A 21 -21.89 5.68 -20.28
C PRO A 21 -21.51 5.23 -21.69
N GLY A 22 -20.57 4.30 -21.75
CA GLY A 22 -20.19 3.61 -22.95
C GLY A 22 -21.43 2.83 -23.30
N LYS A 23 -22.25 3.38 -24.20
CA LYS A 23 -22.67 2.53 -25.30
C LYS A 23 -21.36 1.95 -25.82
N SER A 24 -21.04 0.72 -25.39
CA SER A 24 -20.10 -0.15 -26.08
C SER A 24 -20.32 0.15 -27.55
N PHE A 25 -19.33 0.75 -28.23
CA PHE A 25 -19.44 0.99 -29.65
C PHE A 25 -19.39 -0.40 -30.28
N ALA A 26 -20.55 -1.05 -30.31
CA ALA A 26 -20.80 -2.29 -30.99
C ALA A 26 -20.20 -2.16 -32.38
N LEU A 27 -19.42 -3.17 -32.79
CA LEU A 27 -18.97 -3.23 -34.16
C LEU A 27 -20.21 -3.23 -35.06
N THR A 28 -20.08 -2.70 -36.28
CA THR A 28 -21.21 -2.68 -37.21
C THR A 28 -21.71 -4.11 -37.43
N ALA A 29 -22.95 -4.38 -37.00
CA ALA A 29 -23.56 -5.70 -37.08
C ALA A 29 -23.57 -6.22 -38.51
N GLY A 30 -23.19 -7.49 -38.70
CA GLY A 30 -23.09 -8.12 -40.01
C GLY A 30 -21.89 -7.71 -40.87
N ALA A 31 -21.05 -6.76 -40.41
CA ALA A 31 -19.80 -6.43 -41.08
C ALA A 31 -18.72 -7.46 -40.76
N THR A 32 -17.83 -7.68 -41.71
CA THR A 32 -16.67 -8.58 -41.59
C THR A 32 -15.44 -7.80 -41.18
N TYR A 33 -14.68 -8.35 -40.23
CA TYR A 33 -13.47 -7.79 -39.65
C TYR A 33 -12.33 -8.80 -39.73
N SER A 34 -11.11 -8.29 -39.86
CA SER A 34 -9.89 -9.08 -39.68
C SER A 34 -9.42 -8.92 -38.25
N VAL A 35 -9.08 -10.04 -37.60
CA VAL A 35 -8.52 -10.08 -36.25
C VAL A 35 -7.11 -10.65 -36.36
N THR A 36 -6.12 -9.89 -35.90
CA THR A 36 -4.71 -10.29 -35.86
C THR A 36 -4.28 -10.47 -34.42
N LEU A 37 -3.63 -11.60 -34.13
CA LEU A 37 -2.92 -11.87 -32.88
C LEU A 37 -1.43 -11.60 -33.09
N GLU A 38 -0.86 -10.78 -32.23
CA GLU A 38 0.54 -10.39 -32.23
C GLU A 38 1.13 -10.71 -30.85
N LYS A 39 2.40 -11.12 -30.80
CA LYS A 39 3.16 -11.18 -29.55
C LYS A 39 3.96 -9.91 -29.35
N MET A 40 4.08 -9.45 -28.11
CA MET A 40 5.06 -8.45 -27.74
C MET A 40 6.42 -9.13 -27.54
N ASN A 41 7.44 -8.62 -28.21
CA ASN A 41 8.82 -9.07 -28.05
C ASN A 41 9.49 -8.34 -26.89
N SER A 42 10.62 -8.86 -26.42
CA SER A 42 11.39 -8.27 -25.32
C SER A 42 11.89 -6.84 -25.57
N ASP A 43 11.85 -6.36 -26.80
CA ASP A 43 12.18 -4.99 -27.20
C ASP A 43 10.93 -4.09 -27.34
N GLY A 44 9.77 -4.56 -26.88
CA GLY A 44 8.49 -3.87 -27.00
C GLY A 44 7.89 -3.83 -28.41
N THR A 45 8.56 -4.41 -29.42
CA THR A 45 8.00 -4.51 -30.79
C THR A 45 6.97 -5.63 -30.88
N LEU A 46 6.11 -5.57 -31.90
CA LEU A 46 5.09 -6.59 -32.14
C LEU A 46 5.49 -7.53 -33.29
N THR A 47 5.21 -8.81 -33.12
CA THR A 47 5.34 -9.81 -34.19
C THR A 47 4.04 -10.57 -34.36
N GLU A 48 3.53 -10.60 -35.59
CA GLU A 48 2.31 -11.34 -35.92
C GLU A 48 2.50 -12.85 -35.64
N VAL A 49 1.54 -13.40 -34.90
CA VAL A 49 1.40 -14.85 -34.65
C VAL A 49 0.42 -15.44 -35.66
N GLY A 50 -0.68 -14.73 -35.93
CA GLY A 50 -1.64 -15.14 -36.95
C GLY A 50 -2.78 -14.15 -37.15
N THR A 51 -3.53 -14.34 -38.23
CA THR A 51 -4.68 -13.52 -38.60
C THR A 51 -5.88 -14.40 -38.98
N THR A 52 -7.08 -13.99 -38.57
CA THR A 52 -8.36 -14.63 -38.91
C THR A 52 -9.40 -13.58 -39.30
N THR A 53 -10.54 -14.03 -39.84
CA THR A 53 -11.62 -13.16 -40.31
C THR A 53 -12.94 -13.60 -39.68
N VAL A 54 -13.67 -12.64 -39.14
CA VAL A 54 -14.92 -12.88 -38.39
C VAL A 54 -15.98 -11.85 -38.74
N THR A 55 -17.25 -12.23 -38.62
CA THR A 55 -18.39 -11.34 -38.85
C THR A 55 -19.02 -10.97 -37.51
N ALA A 56 -19.27 -9.68 -37.30
CA ALA A 56 -19.92 -9.21 -36.08
C ALA A 56 -21.38 -9.67 -36.03
N ASP A 57 -21.83 -10.14 -34.86
CA ASP A 57 -23.20 -10.58 -34.64
C ASP A 57 -24.20 -9.41 -34.60
N SER A 58 -25.47 -9.70 -34.28
CA SER A 58 -26.53 -8.69 -34.20
C SER A 58 -26.34 -7.68 -33.07
N GLN A 59 -25.49 -7.98 -32.09
CA GLN A 59 -25.10 -7.09 -31.00
C GLN A 59 -23.76 -6.39 -31.27
N GLY A 60 -23.13 -6.65 -32.43
CA GLY A 60 -21.82 -6.11 -32.79
C GLY A 60 -20.66 -6.75 -32.02
N LYS A 61 -20.82 -7.97 -31.50
CA LYS A 61 -19.74 -8.76 -30.89
C LYS A 61 -19.09 -9.67 -31.94
N ILE A 62 -17.82 -9.98 -31.75
CA ILE A 62 -17.06 -10.92 -32.58
C ILE A 62 -16.46 -12.03 -31.71
N THR A 63 -16.46 -13.25 -32.22
CA THR A 63 -15.83 -14.41 -31.58
C THR A 63 -14.81 -14.99 -32.54
N PHE A 64 -13.59 -15.22 -32.07
CA PHE A 64 -12.47 -15.74 -32.87
C PHE A 64 -11.68 -16.77 -32.07
N ASN A 65 -10.84 -17.55 -32.74
CA ASN A 65 -9.93 -18.51 -32.13
C ASN A 65 -8.60 -18.53 -32.89
N PHE A 66 -7.50 -18.69 -32.16
CA PHE A 66 -6.16 -18.90 -32.70
C PHE A 66 -5.60 -20.25 -32.21
N THR A 67 -4.71 -20.84 -32.99
CA THR A 67 -3.88 -21.99 -32.56
C THR A 67 -2.45 -21.51 -32.30
N ASP A 68 -1.66 -22.29 -31.56
CA ASP A 68 -0.24 -22.00 -31.31
C ASP A 68 0.01 -20.64 -30.64
N VAL A 69 -0.88 -20.25 -29.74
CA VAL A 69 -0.79 -19.01 -28.97
C VAL A 69 0.45 -19.05 -28.07
N PRO A 70 1.36 -18.05 -28.14
CA PRO A 70 2.51 -17.96 -27.24
C PRO A 70 2.09 -17.89 -25.78
N THR A 71 2.91 -18.47 -24.89
CA THR A 71 2.60 -18.60 -23.46
C THR A 71 3.66 -17.96 -22.58
N ASN A 72 3.26 -17.56 -21.38
CA ASN A 72 4.18 -17.20 -20.30
C ASN A 72 5.05 -18.43 -19.92
N PRO A 73 6.35 -18.25 -19.59
CA PRO A 73 7.09 -16.99 -19.45
C PRO A 73 7.83 -16.57 -20.73
N THR A 74 7.66 -17.26 -21.86
CA THR A 74 8.39 -16.93 -23.11
C THR A 74 7.91 -15.67 -23.80
N THR A 75 6.72 -15.20 -23.46
CA THR A 75 6.11 -13.96 -23.92
C THR A 75 5.24 -13.49 -22.77
N HIS A 76 5.39 -12.24 -22.33
CA HIS A 76 4.56 -11.73 -21.23
C HIS A 76 3.20 -11.24 -21.73
N PHE A 77 3.14 -10.64 -22.92
CA PHE A 77 1.92 -10.01 -23.43
C PHE A 77 1.61 -10.37 -24.88
N LEU A 78 0.32 -10.48 -25.15
CA LEU A 78 -0.27 -10.65 -26.46
C LEU A 78 -1.11 -9.43 -26.82
N VAL A 79 -1.15 -9.10 -28.10
CA VAL A 79 -1.92 -7.97 -28.64
C VAL A 79 -2.91 -8.48 -29.66
N ILE A 80 -4.15 -8.00 -29.56
CA ILE A 80 -5.21 -8.25 -30.52
C ILE A 80 -5.51 -6.95 -31.25
N THR A 81 -5.37 -6.97 -32.57
CA THR A 81 -5.75 -5.85 -33.44
C THR A 81 -6.93 -6.27 -34.33
N VAL A 82 -8.01 -5.49 -34.31
CA VAL A 82 -9.19 -5.69 -35.16
C VAL A 82 -9.22 -4.60 -36.24
N LYS A 83 -9.34 -5.01 -37.51
CA LYS A 83 -9.38 -4.12 -38.67
C LYS A 83 -10.68 -4.27 -39.45
N ASP A 84 -11.17 -3.17 -40.00
CA ASP A 84 -12.30 -3.17 -40.94
C ASP A 84 -11.89 -3.64 -42.34
N SER A 85 -12.87 -3.72 -43.26
CA SER A 85 -12.64 -4.11 -44.66
C SER A 85 -11.79 -3.13 -45.46
N LYS A 86 -11.52 -1.93 -44.94
CA LYS A 86 -10.61 -0.93 -45.51
C LYS A 86 -9.23 -0.96 -44.85
N ASN A 87 -8.98 -1.96 -44.01
CA ASN A 87 -7.73 -2.15 -43.27
C ASN A 87 -7.45 -1.05 -42.22
N ASN A 88 -8.48 -0.30 -41.79
CA ASN A 88 -8.36 0.62 -40.67
C ASN A 88 -8.44 -0.17 -39.37
N VAL A 89 -7.57 0.14 -38.41
CA VAL A 89 -7.70 -0.40 -37.04
C VAL A 89 -8.96 0.20 -36.43
N VAL A 90 -9.92 -0.66 -36.10
CA VAL A 90 -11.16 -0.25 -35.44
C VAL A 90 -11.11 -0.53 -33.95
N ARG A 91 -10.37 -1.55 -33.52
CA ARG A 91 -10.15 -1.85 -32.11
C ARG A 91 -8.76 -2.43 -31.91
N ARG A 92 -8.17 -2.18 -30.76
CA ARG A 92 -6.98 -2.89 -30.29
C ARG A 92 -7.13 -3.21 -28.80
N SER A 93 -6.53 -4.29 -28.36
CA SER A 93 -6.41 -4.63 -26.94
C SER A 93 -5.13 -5.40 -26.69
N PHE A 94 -4.68 -5.46 -25.44
CA PHE A 94 -3.58 -6.32 -25.03
C PHE A 94 -4.02 -7.16 -23.84
N VAL A 95 -3.32 -8.27 -23.63
CA VAL A 95 -3.64 -9.26 -22.61
C VAL A 95 -2.37 -9.98 -22.16
N PRO A 96 -2.20 -10.35 -20.88
CA PRO A 96 -1.09 -11.21 -20.51
C PRO A 96 -1.19 -12.56 -21.21
N ALA A 97 -0.05 -13.08 -21.63
CA ALA A 97 0.03 -14.39 -22.25
C ALA A 97 -0.37 -15.47 -21.21
N PRO A 98 -1.22 -16.43 -21.60
CA PRO A 98 -1.66 -17.47 -20.67
C PRO A 98 -0.47 -18.38 -20.28
N PRO A 99 -0.57 -19.09 -19.15
CA PRO A 99 0.35 -20.20 -18.88
C PRO A 99 0.12 -21.33 -19.89
N GLN A 100 1.06 -22.27 -19.96
CA GLN A 100 0.91 -23.43 -20.83
C GLN A 100 -0.37 -24.21 -20.53
N GLY A 101 -1.24 -24.35 -21.55
CA GLY A 101 -2.54 -25.03 -21.42
C GLY A 101 -3.64 -24.22 -20.72
N GLY A 102 -3.34 -22.97 -20.33
CA GLY A 102 -4.31 -22.05 -19.74
C GLY A 102 -5.04 -21.21 -20.78
N THR A 103 -5.89 -20.32 -20.27
CA THR A 103 -6.70 -19.38 -21.06
C THR A 103 -6.64 -18.00 -20.42
N THR A 104 -6.63 -16.95 -21.23
CA THR A 104 -6.81 -15.58 -20.75
C THR A 104 -8.08 -14.95 -21.32
N GLU A 105 -8.74 -14.14 -20.51
CA GLU A 105 -9.94 -13.41 -20.86
C GLU A 105 -9.63 -11.98 -21.31
N LEU A 106 -10.33 -11.52 -22.37
CA LEU A 106 -10.14 -10.21 -22.97
C LEU A 106 -11.48 -9.53 -23.28
N GLY A 107 -11.61 -8.28 -22.85
CA GLY A 107 -12.68 -7.36 -23.27
C GLY A 107 -12.10 -6.11 -23.91
N VAL A 108 -12.79 -5.58 -24.92
CA VAL A 108 -12.41 -4.31 -25.56
C VAL A 108 -13.51 -3.26 -25.40
N ASN A 109 -13.22 -2.21 -24.64
CA ASN A 109 -14.06 -1.03 -24.46
C ASN A 109 -13.27 0.25 -24.81
N ASN A 110 -13.90 1.43 -24.67
CA ASN A 110 -13.25 2.70 -25.02
C ASN A 110 -11.96 2.95 -24.22
N LEU A 111 -11.91 2.52 -22.95
CA LEU A 111 -10.73 2.68 -22.12
C LEU A 111 -9.64 1.70 -22.55
N SER A 112 -9.95 0.41 -22.67
CA SER A 112 -8.94 -0.60 -23.02
C SER A 112 -8.36 -0.37 -24.43
N ASP A 113 -9.18 0.12 -25.37
CA ASP A 113 -8.73 0.52 -26.71
C ASP A 113 -7.70 1.65 -26.63
N LYS A 114 -7.94 2.66 -25.78
CA LYS A 114 -6.97 3.74 -25.53
C LYS A 114 -5.78 3.32 -24.70
N GLN A 115 -5.97 2.40 -23.75
CA GLN A 115 -4.86 1.81 -23.01
C GLN A 115 -3.92 1.05 -23.93
N THR A 116 -4.33 0.61 -25.11
CA THR A 116 -3.38 0.02 -26.07
C THR A 116 -2.40 1.00 -26.68
N ASP A 117 -2.58 2.30 -26.48
CA ASP A 117 -1.55 3.29 -26.77
C ASP A 117 -0.32 3.09 -25.85
N ILE A 118 -0.45 2.37 -24.72
CA ILE A 118 0.68 1.89 -23.91
C ILE A 118 1.61 0.97 -24.71
N LEU A 119 1.12 0.26 -25.72
CA LEU A 119 1.94 -0.61 -26.57
C LEU A 119 2.93 0.21 -27.38
N GLN A 120 2.57 1.44 -27.74
CA GLN A 120 3.50 2.38 -28.34
C GLN A 120 4.55 2.82 -27.31
N ALA A 121 4.16 3.00 -26.05
CA ALA A 121 5.12 3.28 -24.97
C ALA A 121 6.08 2.11 -24.73
N ALA A 122 5.63 0.84 -24.79
CA ALA A 122 6.48 -0.34 -24.65
C ALA A 122 7.57 -0.40 -25.75
N SER A 123 7.17 -0.15 -27.00
CA SER A 123 8.09 -0.06 -28.14
C SER A 123 9.09 1.11 -28.00
N LEU A 124 8.65 2.26 -27.46
CA LEU A 124 9.51 3.42 -27.23
C LEU A 124 10.46 3.26 -26.04
N VAL A 125 10.03 2.56 -24.98
CA VAL A 125 10.88 2.13 -23.86
C VAL A 125 11.90 1.09 -24.35
N GLY A 126 11.50 0.28 -25.33
CA GLY A 126 12.31 -0.81 -25.86
C GLY A 126 12.25 -2.05 -24.96
N SER A 127 11.12 -2.30 -24.29
CA SER A 127 10.96 -3.40 -23.34
C SER A 127 9.51 -3.89 -23.26
N ASP A 128 9.31 -5.18 -22.98
CA ASP A 128 8.02 -5.79 -22.60
C ASP A 128 7.81 -5.86 -21.08
N ASP A 129 8.47 -4.98 -20.32
CA ASP A 129 8.56 -5.10 -18.89
C ASP A 129 7.18 -5.07 -18.20
N PRO A 130 6.78 -6.14 -17.47
CA PRO A 130 5.49 -6.19 -16.80
C PRO A 130 5.28 -5.06 -15.78
N ILE A 131 6.34 -4.54 -15.13
CA ILE A 131 6.25 -3.41 -14.21
C ILE A 131 5.92 -2.14 -15.00
N VAL A 132 6.62 -1.88 -16.10
CA VAL A 132 6.35 -0.71 -16.97
C VAL A 132 4.94 -0.76 -17.53
N ILE A 133 4.48 -1.93 -17.99
CA ILE A 133 3.12 -2.11 -18.48
C ILE A 133 2.11 -1.84 -17.35
N ALA A 134 2.30 -2.40 -16.16
CA ALA A 134 1.36 -2.20 -15.07
C ALA A 134 1.30 -0.72 -14.62
N PHE A 135 2.43 -0.01 -14.53
CA PHE A 135 2.45 1.44 -14.27
C PHE A 135 1.79 2.24 -15.39
N GLY A 136 2.06 1.89 -16.66
CA GLY A 136 1.39 2.57 -17.75
C GLY A 136 -0.13 2.36 -17.73
N LEU A 137 -0.66 1.22 -17.27
CA LEU A 137 -2.10 1.04 -17.07
C LEU A 137 -2.67 1.92 -15.96
N ILE A 138 -1.85 2.23 -14.95
CA ILE A 138 -2.18 3.22 -13.92
C ILE A 138 -2.21 4.62 -14.55
N PHE A 139 -1.26 4.94 -15.44
CA PHE A 139 -1.17 6.24 -16.09
C PHE A 139 -2.28 6.46 -17.12
N THR A 140 -2.57 5.48 -17.98
CA THR A 140 -3.50 5.60 -19.10
C THR A 140 -4.94 5.32 -18.68
N ARG A 141 -5.48 6.12 -17.75
CA ARG A 141 -6.89 6.03 -17.30
C ARG A 141 -7.82 7.07 -17.93
N THR A 142 -7.31 7.86 -18.86
CA THR A 142 -8.05 8.91 -19.59
C THR A 142 -8.12 8.58 -21.09
N PRO A 143 -9.21 8.94 -21.80
CA PRO A 143 -9.30 8.71 -23.23
C PRO A 143 -8.65 9.88 -24.02
N TYR A 144 -8.18 10.92 -23.32
CA TYR A 144 -7.63 12.15 -23.88
C TYR A 144 -6.09 12.15 -23.93
N LEU A 145 -5.48 11.02 -24.28
CA LEU A 145 -4.04 10.93 -24.49
C LEU A 145 -3.67 11.51 -25.85
N THR A 146 -2.69 12.41 -25.88
CA THR A 146 -2.04 12.83 -27.13
C THR A 146 -0.82 11.96 -27.42
N ASP A 147 -0.37 11.93 -28.68
CA ASP A 147 0.88 11.25 -29.06
C ASP A 147 2.09 11.76 -28.25
N SER A 148 2.08 13.05 -27.89
CA SER A 148 3.13 13.64 -27.04
C SER A 148 3.05 13.14 -25.60
N ASP A 149 1.84 12.93 -25.06
CA ASP A 149 1.68 12.34 -23.73
C ASP A 149 2.20 10.90 -23.72
N ILE A 150 1.87 10.10 -24.75
CA ILE A 150 2.34 8.71 -24.90
C ILE A 150 3.87 8.64 -24.95
N GLN A 151 4.51 9.55 -25.68
CA GLN A 151 5.96 9.60 -25.74
C GLN A 151 6.59 9.95 -24.38
N ASN A 152 6.03 10.91 -23.66
CA ASN A 152 6.50 11.27 -22.32
C ASN A 152 6.26 10.13 -21.29
N ILE A 153 5.15 9.38 -21.40
CA ILE A 153 4.91 8.18 -20.60
C ILE A 153 6.01 7.15 -20.83
N ALA A 154 6.42 6.93 -22.08
CA ALA A 154 7.52 6.02 -22.39
C ALA A 154 8.83 6.45 -21.70
N TYR A 155 9.16 7.73 -21.74
CA TYR A 155 10.33 8.25 -21.04
C TYR A 155 10.22 8.11 -19.52
N LEU A 156 9.03 8.36 -18.94
CA LEU A 156 8.77 8.11 -17.52
C LEU A 156 8.91 6.62 -17.16
N GLY A 157 8.48 5.70 -18.04
CA GLY A 157 8.68 4.27 -17.87
C GLY A 157 10.18 3.91 -17.75
N ASN A 158 11.03 4.50 -18.58
CA ASN A 158 12.46 4.24 -18.52
C ASN A 158 13.12 4.88 -17.29
N GLU A 159 12.87 6.18 -17.05
CA GLU A 159 13.53 6.92 -15.96
C GLU A 159 13.00 6.55 -14.57
N CYS A 160 11.68 6.50 -14.40
CA CYS A 160 11.08 6.33 -13.08
C CYS A 160 10.92 4.84 -12.71
N ILE A 161 10.63 3.97 -13.68
CA ILE A 161 10.35 2.56 -13.37
C ILE A 161 11.61 1.71 -13.50
N ILE A 162 12.23 1.67 -14.68
CA ILE A 162 13.46 0.85 -14.87
C ILE A 162 14.63 1.44 -14.07
N ASN A 163 14.93 2.73 -14.24
CA ASN A 163 16.06 3.38 -13.56
C ASN A 163 15.74 3.84 -12.13
N GLY A 164 14.47 3.80 -11.72
CA GLY A 164 14.01 4.19 -10.38
C GLY A 164 13.55 3.00 -9.55
N PHE A 165 12.34 2.53 -9.79
CA PHE A 165 11.69 1.44 -9.06
C PHE A 165 12.58 0.17 -9.01
N GLU A 166 12.94 -0.37 -10.17
CA GLU A 166 13.69 -1.63 -10.24
C GLU A 166 15.12 -1.48 -9.75
N LYS A 167 15.75 -0.35 -10.10
CA LYS A 167 17.07 -0.02 -9.60
C LYS A 167 17.07 0.08 -8.08
N PHE A 168 16.06 0.69 -7.48
CA PHE A 168 15.94 0.75 -6.02
C PHE A 168 15.83 -0.64 -5.41
N LEU A 169 14.98 -1.52 -5.96
CA LEU A 169 14.86 -2.89 -5.47
C LEU A 169 16.21 -3.62 -5.49
N THR A 170 16.91 -3.55 -6.62
CA THR A 170 18.20 -4.25 -6.80
C THR A 170 19.32 -3.67 -5.95
N ASP A 171 19.38 -2.34 -5.79
CA ASP A 171 20.32 -1.67 -4.90
C ASP A 171 20.08 -2.00 -3.41
N ASN A 172 18.85 -2.41 -3.05
CA ASN A 172 18.44 -2.73 -1.68
C ASN A 172 18.22 -4.22 -1.43
N GLY A 173 18.93 -5.07 -2.17
CA GLY A 173 19.07 -6.50 -1.86
C GLY A 173 18.09 -7.44 -2.55
N VAL A 174 17.20 -6.94 -3.41
CA VAL A 174 16.42 -7.81 -4.30
C VAL A 174 17.34 -8.38 -5.37
N THR A 175 17.44 -9.71 -5.43
CA THR A 175 18.26 -10.39 -6.43
C THR A 175 17.63 -10.30 -7.82
N SER A 176 18.43 -10.41 -8.88
CA SER A 176 17.90 -10.46 -10.25
C SER A 176 16.88 -11.57 -10.46
N SER A 177 17.06 -12.74 -9.81
CA SER A 177 16.09 -13.82 -9.86
C SER A 177 14.76 -13.48 -9.20
N GLN A 178 14.78 -12.76 -8.07
CA GLN A 178 13.55 -12.28 -7.43
C GLN A 178 12.85 -11.22 -8.28
N LEU A 179 13.61 -10.31 -8.90
CA LEU A 179 13.02 -9.32 -9.82
C LEU A 179 12.39 -9.99 -11.05
N THR A 180 13.04 -11.01 -11.64
CA THR A 180 12.43 -11.79 -12.73
C THR A 180 11.17 -12.51 -12.28
N ALA A 181 11.20 -13.20 -11.12
CA ALA A 181 10.01 -13.87 -10.58
C ALA A 181 8.87 -12.88 -10.31
N PHE A 182 9.20 -11.66 -9.85
CA PHE A 182 8.23 -10.61 -9.64
C PHE A 182 7.57 -10.16 -10.95
N LYS A 183 8.35 -9.92 -11.99
CA LYS A 183 7.85 -9.57 -13.33
C LYS A 183 6.99 -10.67 -13.93
N ASP A 184 7.43 -11.93 -13.84
CA ASP A 184 6.67 -13.08 -14.33
C ASP A 184 5.34 -13.21 -13.59
N ALA A 185 5.34 -13.03 -12.26
CA ALA A 185 4.13 -13.09 -11.42
C ALA A 185 3.16 -11.91 -11.66
N LEU A 186 3.64 -10.73 -12.06
CA LEU A 186 2.74 -9.64 -12.49
C LEU A 186 1.94 -10.03 -13.74
N ALA A 187 2.59 -10.70 -14.70
CA ALA A 187 1.94 -11.16 -15.92
C ALA A 187 1.02 -12.37 -15.66
N TYR A 188 1.50 -13.35 -14.88
CA TYR A 188 0.73 -14.53 -14.49
C TYR A 188 1.15 -15.06 -13.11
N ASN A 189 0.22 -15.14 -12.17
CA ASN A 189 0.43 -15.63 -10.81
C ASN A 189 -0.50 -16.81 -10.50
N ALA A 190 0.08 -18.01 -10.34
CA ALA A 190 -0.73 -19.20 -10.04
C ALA A 190 -1.33 -19.19 -8.62
N ASN A 191 -0.76 -18.40 -7.69
CA ASN A 191 -1.09 -18.42 -6.26
C ASN A 191 -1.74 -17.12 -5.76
N GLY A 192 -2.03 -16.18 -6.66
CA GLY A 192 -2.54 -14.86 -6.32
C GLY A 192 -3.11 -14.13 -7.53
N LYS A 193 -3.39 -12.85 -7.37
CA LYS A 193 -3.89 -12.01 -8.48
C LYS A 193 -2.78 -11.64 -9.45
N ASP A 194 -3.14 -11.47 -10.72
CA ASP A 194 -2.25 -11.01 -11.78
C ASP A 194 -2.97 -10.09 -12.80
N LEU A 195 -2.24 -9.64 -13.83
CA LEU A 195 -2.82 -8.79 -14.89
C LEU A 195 -3.93 -9.49 -15.70
N SER A 196 -4.09 -10.80 -15.61
CA SER A 196 -5.16 -11.55 -16.29
C SER A 196 -6.50 -11.35 -15.59
N ASP A 197 -6.51 -11.20 -14.26
CA ASP A 197 -7.70 -10.82 -13.51
C ASP A 197 -8.18 -9.41 -13.88
N PHE A 198 -7.22 -8.50 -14.13
CA PHE A 198 -7.51 -7.15 -14.61
C PHE A 198 -8.20 -7.17 -15.98
N THR A 199 -7.68 -7.94 -16.95
CA THR A 199 -8.29 -8.02 -18.29
C THR A 199 -9.61 -8.80 -18.29
N ALA A 200 -9.80 -9.75 -17.37
CA ALA A 200 -11.06 -10.43 -17.15
C ALA A 200 -12.19 -9.48 -16.70
N LEU A 201 -11.88 -8.48 -15.86
CA LEU A 201 -12.87 -7.46 -15.48
C LEU A 201 -13.28 -6.58 -16.66
N PHE A 202 -12.38 -6.29 -17.60
CA PHE A 202 -12.75 -5.62 -18.86
C PHE A 202 -13.66 -6.48 -19.73
N LYS A 203 -13.42 -7.79 -19.78
CA LYS A 203 -14.33 -8.72 -20.44
C LYS A 203 -15.71 -8.69 -19.78
N SER A 204 -15.76 -8.79 -18.46
CA SER A 204 -17.03 -8.75 -17.71
C SER A 204 -17.78 -7.44 -17.96
N ALA A 205 -17.10 -6.30 -17.96
CA ALA A 205 -17.71 -5.00 -18.26
C ALA A 205 -18.31 -4.93 -19.67
N VAL A 206 -17.67 -5.55 -20.67
CA VAL A 206 -18.18 -5.63 -22.06
C VAL A 206 -19.36 -6.60 -22.16
N ASP A 207 -19.31 -7.70 -21.44
CA ASP A 207 -20.37 -8.72 -21.47
C ASP A 207 -21.60 -8.32 -20.65
N ASN A 208 -21.41 -7.52 -19.60
CA ASN A 208 -22.45 -7.10 -18.66
C ASN A 208 -22.51 -5.56 -18.54
N PRO A 209 -23.11 -4.83 -19.50
CA PRO A 209 -23.13 -3.36 -19.51
C PRO A 209 -23.70 -2.71 -18.24
N ALA A 210 -24.61 -3.40 -17.54
CA ALA A 210 -25.18 -2.91 -16.28
C ALA A 210 -24.20 -2.94 -15.09
N GLN A 211 -23.15 -3.76 -15.17
CA GLN A 211 -22.09 -3.91 -14.15
C GLN A 211 -20.77 -3.27 -14.60
N ALA A 212 -20.73 -2.72 -15.81
CA ALA A 212 -19.50 -2.18 -16.39
C ALA A 212 -18.84 -1.13 -15.49
N GLU A 213 -19.60 -0.23 -14.87
CA GLU A 213 -19.03 0.77 -13.97
C GLU A 213 -18.32 0.16 -12.75
N ASP A 214 -18.93 -0.87 -12.15
CA ASP A 214 -18.37 -1.56 -10.99
C ASP A 214 -17.16 -2.42 -11.38
N ASP A 215 -17.23 -3.18 -12.48
CA ASP A 215 -16.12 -4.02 -12.94
C ASP A 215 -14.90 -3.18 -13.35
N MET A 216 -15.12 -2.04 -14.01
CA MET A 216 -14.05 -1.10 -14.36
C MET A 216 -13.44 -0.47 -13.10
N SER A 217 -14.24 -0.22 -12.06
CA SER A 217 -13.75 0.26 -10.77
C SER A 217 -12.92 -0.78 -10.04
N ARG A 218 -13.34 -2.04 -10.06
CA ARG A 218 -12.57 -3.15 -9.50
C ARG A 218 -11.25 -3.34 -10.23
N ALA A 219 -11.24 -3.25 -11.56
CA ALA A 219 -10.03 -3.40 -12.36
C ALA A 219 -8.98 -2.34 -11.99
N ALA A 220 -9.41 -1.08 -11.88
CA ALA A 220 -8.53 0.01 -11.44
C ALA A 220 -7.94 -0.25 -10.03
N GLY A 221 -8.67 -0.94 -9.17
CA GLY A 221 -8.26 -1.23 -7.79
C GLY A 221 -7.37 -2.44 -7.64
N LEU A 222 -7.37 -3.32 -8.63
CA LEU A 222 -6.71 -4.61 -8.58
C LEU A 222 -5.20 -4.52 -8.75
N ILE A 223 -4.70 -3.47 -9.40
CA ILE A 223 -3.25 -3.36 -9.72
C ILE A 223 -2.39 -3.37 -8.44
N ALA A 224 -2.85 -2.74 -7.35
CA ALA A 224 -2.11 -2.79 -6.07
C ALA A 224 -2.06 -4.21 -5.49
N ASP A 225 -3.17 -4.95 -5.55
CA ASP A 225 -3.21 -6.35 -5.10
C ASP A 225 -2.30 -7.23 -5.95
N ILE A 226 -2.30 -7.02 -7.28
CA ILE A 226 -1.44 -7.72 -8.24
C ILE A 226 0.04 -7.51 -7.90
N PHE A 227 0.45 -6.27 -7.60
CA PHE A 227 1.83 -5.98 -7.16
C PHE A 227 2.19 -6.71 -5.86
N ILE A 228 1.27 -6.80 -4.91
CA ILE A 228 1.54 -7.43 -3.61
C ILE A 228 1.61 -8.95 -3.73
N ASP A 229 0.70 -9.55 -4.48
CA ASP A 229 0.67 -10.98 -4.69
C ASP A 229 1.89 -11.42 -5.51
N ALA A 230 2.28 -10.65 -6.53
CA ALA A 230 3.49 -10.89 -7.29
C ALA A 230 4.76 -10.74 -6.43
N ALA A 231 4.84 -9.70 -5.59
CA ALA A 231 5.99 -9.50 -4.71
C ALA A 231 6.13 -10.62 -3.67
N ALA A 232 4.99 -11.08 -3.14
CA ALA A 232 4.96 -12.19 -2.20
C ALA A 232 5.40 -13.51 -2.85
N GLU A 233 4.94 -13.80 -4.07
CA GLU A 233 5.38 -14.97 -4.85
C GLU A 233 6.89 -14.92 -5.12
N ALA A 234 7.41 -13.72 -5.41
CA ALA A 234 8.84 -13.49 -5.62
C ALA A 234 9.68 -13.45 -4.32
N GLY A 235 9.05 -13.52 -3.15
CA GLY A 235 9.72 -13.38 -1.86
C GLY A 235 10.39 -12.02 -1.65
N ILE A 236 9.81 -10.95 -2.21
CA ILE A 236 10.24 -9.56 -2.01
C ILE A 236 9.48 -8.98 -0.82
N ASP A 237 10.20 -8.31 0.08
CA ASP A 237 9.60 -7.60 1.20
C ASP A 237 8.70 -6.46 0.67
N LEU A 238 7.43 -6.44 1.07
CA LEU A 238 6.45 -5.44 0.63
C LEU A 238 6.86 -4.02 1.04
N ALA A 239 7.66 -3.86 2.10
CA ALA A 239 8.25 -2.57 2.47
C ALA A 239 9.21 -2.06 1.38
N LEU A 240 9.94 -2.95 0.71
CA LEU A 240 10.84 -2.59 -0.39
C LEU A 240 10.06 -2.21 -1.65
N VAL A 241 8.92 -2.87 -1.92
CA VAL A 241 8.03 -2.52 -3.05
C VAL A 241 7.46 -1.12 -2.88
N LEU A 242 6.97 -0.80 -1.68
CA LEU A 242 6.47 0.54 -1.36
C LEU A 242 7.58 1.60 -1.46
N ALA A 243 8.77 1.31 -0.93
CA ALA A 243 9.92 2.21 -1.02
C ALA A 243 10.46 2.37 -2.46
N ALA A 244 10.30 1.36 -3.32
CA ALA A 244 10.63 1.45 -4.73
C ALA A 244 9.63 2.32 -5.50
N ASP A 245 8.34 2.21 -5.18
CA ASP A 245 7.30 3.12 -5.70
C ASP A 245 7.60 4.57 -5.29
N ASP A 246 8.00 4.78 -4.03
CA ASP A 246 8.49 6.07 -3.58
C ASP A 246 9.71 6.54 -4.41
N ALA A 247 10.71 5.69 -4.60
CA ALA A 247 11.90 6.06 -5.37
C ALA A 247 11.55 6.49 -6.81
N ALA A 248 10.59 5.82 -7.45
CA ALA A 248 10.07 6.18 -8.76
C ALA A 248 9.40 7.57 -8.74
N GLY A 249 8.56 7.84 -7.73
CA GLY A 249 7.93 9.14 -7.53
C GLY A 249 8.93 10.29 -7.38
N GLY A 250 10.01 10.08 -6.62
CA GLY A 250 11.07 11.08 -6.44
C GLY A 250 11.79 11.45 -7.75
N ILE A 251 12.01 10.48 -8.62
CA ILE A 251 12.60 10.71 -9.95
C ILE A 251 11.63 11.47 -10.86
N ALA A 252 10.33 11.17 -10.77
CA ALA A 252 9.29 11.87 -11.51
C ALA A 252 9.11 13.32 -11.07
N ASP A 253 9.31 13.63 -9.78
CA ASP A 253 9.13 14.98 -9.23
C ASP A 253 10.35 15.89 -9.46
N SER A 254 11.55 15.36 -9.18
CA SER A 254 12.77 16.19 -9.11
C SER A 254 14.00 15.63 -9.83
N GLY A 255 13.90 14.40 -10.37
CA GLY A 255 14.99 13.72 -11.06
C GLY A 255 14.92 13.83 -12.59
N ALA A 256 15.49 12.84 -13.27
CA ALA A 256 15.49 12.76 -14.73
C ALA A 256 14.07 12.68 -15.34
N GLY A 257 13.10 12.18 -14.57
CA GLY A 257 11.69 12.10 -14.94
C GLY A 257 10.95 13.45 -14.94
N ALA A 258 11.44 14.44 -14.18
CA ALA A 258 10.73 15.69 -13.93
C ALA A 258 10.36 16.46 -15.21
N GLN A 259 11.30 16.55 -16.16
CA GLN A 259 11.04 17.23 -17.43
C GLN A 259 9.95 16.53 -18.25
N TYR A 260 9.90 15.19 -18.24
CA TYR A 260 8.92 14.43 -19.00
C TYR A 260 7.55 14.54 -18.36
N PHE A 261 7.49 14.53 -17.03
CA PHE A 261 6.27 14.76 -16.28
C PHE A 261 5.70 16.17 -16.54
N GLN A 262 6.54 17.21 -16.50
CA GLN A 262 6.14 18.59 -16.77
C GLN A 262 5.68 18.82 -18.21
N ASN A 263 6.15 18.00 -19.16
CA ASN A 263 5.77 18.07 -20.57
C ASN A 263 4.46 17.34 -20.90
N LEU A 264 3.88 16.59 -19.96
CA LEU A 264 2.53 16.05 -20.12
C LEU A 264 1.51 17.19 -20.15
N SER A 265 0.37 16.97 -20.78
CA SER A 265 -0.73 17.94 -20.69
C SER A 265 -1.17 18.14 -19.23
N SER A 266 -1.56 19.36 -18.84
CA SER A 266 -1.88 19.69 -17.44
C SER A 266 -3.02 18.85 -16.86
N GLN A 267 -4.02 18.53 -17.69
CA GLN A 267 -5.11 17.61 -17.35
C GLN A 267 -4.56 16.21 -17.05
N PHE A 268 -3.58 15.75 -17.84
CA PHE A 268 -3.01 14.42 -17.69
C PHE A 268 -2.02 14.31 -16.52
N GLN A 269 -1.24 15.36 -16.23
CA GLN A 269 -0.42 15.45 -15.01
C GLN A 269 -1.29 15.28 -13.75
N THR A 270 -2.43 15.96 -13.71
CA THR A 270 -3.38 15.86 -12.60
C THR A 270 -3.90 14.43 -12.46
N ALA A 271 -4.27 13.79 -13.58
CA ALA A 271 -4.75 12.41 -13.60
C ALA A 271 -3.71 11.37 -13.15
N ILE A 272 -2.45 11.52 -13.57
CA ILE A 272 -1.36 10.62 -13.16
C ILE A 272 -1.06 10.76 -11.68
N ASN A 273 -0.88 12.00 -11.18
CA ASN A 273 -0.56 12.25 -9.76
C ASN A 273 -1.56 11.57 -8.83
N GLN A 274 -2.82 11.57 -9.22
CA GLN A 274 -3.90 10.99 -8.42
C GLN A 274 -3.98 9.48 -8.55
N SER A 275 -3.83 8.95 -9.77
CA SER A 275 -3.81 7.49 -9.98
C SER A 275 -2.63 6.85 -9.25
N MET A 276 -1.50 7.55 -9.18
CA MET A 276 -0.31 7.10 -8.47
C MET A 276 -0.45 7.18 -6.96
N MET A 277 -0.93 8.29 -6.40
CA MET A 277 -1.24 8.34 -4.97
C MET A 277 -2.30 7.30 -4.58
N THR A 278 -3.27 7.15 -5.48
CA THR A 278 -4.18 6.01 -5.69
C THR A 278 -3.62 4.68 -5.24
N PHE A 279 -2.76 4.24 -6.13
CA PHE A 279 -2.03 3.00 -6.11
C PHE A 279 -1.13 2.90 -4.89
N HIS A 280 -0.30 3.91 -4.61
CA HIS A 280 0.65 3.94 -3.49
C HIS A 280 -0.03 3.61 -2.17
N MET A 281 -1.14 4.28 -1.88
CA MET A 281 -1.82 4.08 -0.61
C MET A 281 -2.57 2.75 -0.54
N ARG A 282 -3.13 2.27 -1.65
CA ARG A 282 -3.72 0.91 -1.70
C ARG A 282 -2.64 -0.13 -1.44
N LEU A 283 -1.49 0.02 -2.08
CA LEU A 283 -0.30 -0.81 -1.86
C LEU A 283 0.08 -0.79 -0.38
N ALA A 284 0.10 0.39 0.26
CA ALA A 284 0.38 0.53 1.68
C ALA A 284 -0.66 -0.16 2.59
N PHE A 285 -1.96 0.00 2.33
CA PHE A 285 -3.01 -0.62 3.14
C PHE A 285 -3.10 -2.13 2.98
N VAL A 286 -2.92 -2.66 1.77
CA VAL A 286 -2.95 -4.12 1.56
C VAL A 286 -1.69 -4.76 2.14
N ARG A 287 -0.53 -4.08 2.05
CA ARG A 287 0.66 -4.45 2.83
C ARG A 287 0.34 -4.50 4.32
N LEU A 288 -0.26 -3.43 4.86
CA LEU A 288 -0.63 -3.34 6.27
C LEU A 288 -1.55 -4.50 6.69
N ALA A 289 -2.56 -4.80 5.87
CA ALA A 289 -3.49 -5.91 6.08
C ALA A 289 -2.74 -7.24 6.24
N LYS A 290 -1.85 -7.54 5.30
CA LYS A 290 -1.10 -8.78 5.24
C LYS A 290 -0.08 -8.89 6.38
N GLU A 291 0.72 -7.85 6.59
CA GLU A 291 1.73 -7.83 7.65
C GLU A 291 1.10 -7.96 9.05
N TYR A 292 -0.05 -7.31 9.31
CA TYR A 292 -0.75 -7.45 10.59
C TYR A 292 -1.42 -8.80 10.77
N ALA A 293 -2.03 -9.36 9.72
CA ALA A 293 -2.63 -10.69 9.77
C ALA A 293 -1.59 -11.78 10.06
N GLU A 294 -0.44 -11.73 9.38
CA GLU A 294 0.70 -12.62 9.62
C GLU A 294 1.28 -12.43 11.03
N ALA A 295 1.47 -11.17 11.47
CA ALA A 295 1.98 -10.87 12.79
C ALA A 295 1.04 -11.33 13.93
N MET A 296 -0.26 -11.09 13.80
CA MET A 296 -1.27 -11.58 14.76
C MET A 296 -1.23 -13.11 14.86
N THR A 297 -1.12 -13.80 13.72
CA THR A 297 -1.04 -15.27 13.68
C THR A 297 0.25 -15.76 14.33
N ALA A 298 1.39 -15.12 14.06
CA ALA A 298 2.68 -15.47 14.66
C ALA A 298 2.72 -15.30 16.19
N LEU A 299 1.87 -14.41 16.74
CA LEU A 299 1.70 -14.21 18.19
C LEU A 299 0.49 -14.96 18.77
N ASN A 300 -0.08 -15.92 18.03
CA ASN A 300 -1.21 -16.75 18.46
C ASN A 300 -2.49 -15.96 18.80
N ALA A 301 -2.80 -14.91 18.03
CA ALA A 301 -4.11 -14.26 18.09
C ALA A 301 -5.23 -15.27 17.86
N SER A 302 -6.39 -15.03 18.46
CA SER A 302 -7.56 -15.90 18.25
C SER A 302 -8.08 -15.77 16.82
N GLY A 303 -8.73 -16.82 16.30
CA GLY A 303 -9.35 -16.78 14.96
C GLY A 303 -10.34 -15.61 14.82
N THR A 304 -11.11 -15.31 15.88
CA THR A 304 -12.04 -14.18 15.92
C THR A 304 -11.33 -12.82 15.86
N GLN A 305 -10.18 -12.67 16.52
CA GLN A 305 -9.39 -11.43 16.46
C GLN A 305 -8.87 -11.18 15.04
N VAL A 306 -8.32 -12.21 14.39
CA VAL A 306 -7.82 -12.14 13.01
C VAL A 306 -8.97 -11.84 12.04
N GLU A 307 -10.10 -12.53 12.18
CA GLU A 307 -11.29 -12.32 11.34
C GLU A 307 -11.86 -10.89 11.50
N THR A 308 -11.94 -10.38 12.74
CA THR A 308 -12.43 -9.03 13.02
C THR A 308 -11.53 -7.97 12.38
N PHE A 309 -10.22 -8.11 12.53
CA PHE A 309 -9.26 -7.19 11.93
C PHE A 309 -9.32 -7.22 10.39
N ASN A 310 -9.33 -8.42 9.79
CA ASN A 310 -9.43 -8.57 8.33
C ASN A 310 -10.74 -8.02 7.78
N THR A 311 -11.84 -8.18 8.52
CA THR A 311 -13.14 -7.59 8.16
C THR A 311 -13.10 -6.07 8.24
N ALA A 312 -12.51 -5.50 9.29
CA ALA A 312 -12.33 -4.05 9.42
C ALA A 312 -11.51 -3.48 8.26
N MET A 313 -10.44 -4.18 7.86
CA MET A 313 -9.60 -3.79 6.73
C MET A 313 -10.33 -3.88 5.38
N SER A 314 -11.09 -4.96 5.15
CA SER A 314 -11.95 -5.09 3.96
C SER A 314 -12.99 -3.98 3.85
N ASN A 315 -13.59 -3.60 4.99
CA ASN A 315 -14.52 -2.48 5.06
C ASN A 315 -13.83 -1.13 4.79
N LEU A 316 -12.59 -0.95 5.25
CA LEU A 316 -11.79 0.23 4.92
C LEU A 316 -11.58 0.30 3.40
N PHE A 317 -11.10 -0.75 2.75
CA PHE A 317 -10.92 -0.78 1.29
C PHE A 317 -12.20 -0.44 0.52
N THR A 318 -13.32 -1.03 0.93
CA THR A 318 -14.63 -0.76 0.32
C THR A 318 -15.04 0.70 0.49
N ALA A 319 -14.79 1.28 1.67
CA ALA A 319 -15.03 2.70 1.91
C ALA A 319 -14.14 3.57 1.03
N MET A 320 -12.85 3.25 0.89
CA MET A 320 -11.94 4.00 0.00
C MET A 320 -12.40 3.95 -1.46
N GLU A 321 -12.78 2.78 -1.97
CA GLU A 321 -13.33 2.65 -3.33
C GLU A 321 -14.60 3.49 -3.53
N THR A 322 -15.46 3.54 -2.52
CA THR A 322 -16.69 4.35 -2.57
C THR A 322 -16.38 5.85 -2.62
N LEU A 323 -15.40 6.31 -1.84
CA LEU A 323 -14.95 7.70 -1.85
C LEU A 323 -14.26 8.07 -3.16
N ASP A 324 -13.45 7.16 -3.72
CA ASP A 324 -12.85 7.30 -5.04
C ASP A 324 -13.92 7.57 -6.10
N LYS A 325 -14.96 6.73 -6.16
CA LYS A 325 -16.09 6.89 -7.09
C LYS A 325 -16.81 8.23 -6.89
N LYS A 326 -16.99 8.66 -5.63
CA LYS A 326 -17.70 9.91 -5.28
C LYS A 326 -16.97 11.16 -5.80
N TYR A 327 -15.64 11.17 -5.73
CA TYR A 327 -14.83 12.34 -6.09
C TYR A 327 -14.24 12.31 -7.51
N ALA A 328 -14.35 11.17 -8.22
CA ALA A 328 -13.96 10.95 -9.63
C ALA A 328 -14.10 12.18 -10.55
N LYS A 329 -15.30 12.78 -10.57
CA LYS A 329 -15.65 13.86 -11.50
C LYS A 329 -14.83 15.15 -11.37
N TYR A 330 -14.30 15.47 -10.18
CA TYR A 330 -13.55 16.72 -9.96
C TYR A 330 -12.17 16.72 -10.62
N PHE A 331 -11.81 15.60 -11.20
CA PHE A 331 -10.48 15.31 -11.68
C PHE A 331 -10.48 14.79 -13.11
N THR A 332 -11.52 14.03 -13.47
CA THR A 332 -11.74 13.57 -14.85
C THR A 332 -12.31 14.65 -15.76
N ASP A 333 -12.96 15.67 -15.17
CA ASP A 333 -13.50 16.82 -15.88
C ASP A 333 -13.36 18.09 -15.03
N PRO A 334 -12.11 18.55 -14.77
CA PRO A 334 -11.85 19.67 -13.89
C PRO A 334 -12.34 21.01 -14.46
N GLU A 335 -12.58 21.09 -15.78
CA GLU A 335 -13.16 22.27 -16.43
C GLU A 335 -14.63 22.45 -16.03
N ASN A 336 -15.42 21.37 -16.02
CA ASN A 336 -16.82 21.44 -15.62
C ASN A 336 -17.04 21.17 -14.12
N ASN A 337 -16.06 20.58 -13.43
CA ASN A 337 -16.11 20.24 -12.00
C ASN A 337 -14.81 20.67 -11.30
N PRO A 338 -14.56 21.96 -11.10
CA PRO A 338 -13.32 22.42 -10.49
C PRO A 338 -13.17 21.92 -9.05
N MET A 339 -11.95 21.51 -8.68
CA MET A 339 -11.59 21.17 -7.31
C MET A 339 -11.52 22.44 -6.44
N THR A 340 -12.64 22.79 -5.81
CA THR A 340 -12.69 23.91 -4.87
C THR A 340 -12.15 23.51 -3.50
N GLN A 341 -11.72 24.50 -2.70
CA GLN A 341 -11.28 24.27 -1.32
C GLN A 341 -12.34 23.55 -0.47
N GLN A 342 -13.63 23.81 -0.71
CA GLN A 342 -14.72 23.13 0.01
C GLN A 342 -14.82 21.66 -0.36
N VAL A 343 -14.67 21.32 -1.65
CA VAL A 343 -14.65 19.92 -2.10
C VAL A 343 -13.45 19.20 -1.51
N GLN A 344 -12.28 19.86 -1.49
CA GLN A 344 -11.08 19.32 -0.88
C GLN A 344 -11.27 19.03 0.62
N GLN A 345 -11.79 19.99 1.40
CA GLN A 345 -12.06 19.78 2.82
C GLN A 345 -13.07 18.65 3.08
N GLN A 346 -14.11 18.53 2.25
CA GLN A 346 -15.08 17.44 2.38
C GLN A 346 -14.46 16.08 2.04
N MET A 347 -13.62 16.04 1.01
CA MET A 347 -12.89 14.83 0.63
C MET A 347 -11.94 14.39 1.75
N ASP A 348 -11.13 15.30 2.30
CA ASP A 348 -10.24 15.03 3.44
C ASP A 348 -11.03 14.50 4.65
N SER A 349 -12.16 15.14 4.95
CA SER A 349 -13.06 14.72 6.04
C SER A 349 -13.61 13.31 5.82
N ASP A 350 -14.00 12.97 4.60
CA ASP A 350 -14.56 11.66 4.28
C ASP A 350 -13.49 10.55 4.40
N TYR A 351 -12.26 10.79 3.92
CA TYR A 351 -11.16 9.84 4.06
C TYR A 351 -10.74 9.65 5.53
N SER A 352 -10.63 10.75 6.28
CA SER A 352 -10.37 10.71 7.72
C SER A 352 -11.47 9.92 8.46
N GLN A 353 -12.73 10.07 8.04
CA GLN A 353 -13.84 9.34 8.63
C GLN A 353 -13.75 7.84 8.33
N ALA A 354 -13.39 7.44 7.10
CA ALA A 354 -13.20 6.04 6.75
C ALA A 354 -12.12 5.37 7.63
N PHE A 355 -10.98 6.05 7.82
CA PHE A 355 -9.93 5.56 8.71
C PHE A 355 -10.35 5.53 10.20
N THR A 356 -11.09 6.54 10.66
CA THR A 356 -11.64 6.57 12.02
C THR A 356 -12.60 5.40 12.26
N THR A 357 -13.43 5.06 11.26
CA THR A 357 -14.31 3.90 11.29
C THR A 357 -13.51 2.59 11.37
N PHE A 358 -12.40 2.48 10.63
CA PHE A 358 -11.48 1.35 10.75
C PHE A 358 -10.88 1.23 12.17
N MET A 359 -10.33 2.32 12.71
CA MET A 359 -9.76 2.34 14.06
C MET A 359 -10.78 1.95 15.13
N THR A 360 -12.03 2.37 14.96
CA THR A 360 -13.14 1.97 15.84
C THR A 360 -13.44 0.47 15.70
N ALA A 361 -13.46 -0.05 14.46
CA ALA A 361 -13.77 -1.45 14.18
C ALA A 361 -12.71 -2.43 14.70
N ILE A 362 -11.45 -2.00 14.85
CA ILE A 362 -10.38 -2.81 15.44
C ILE A 362 -10.26 -2.65 16.96
N THR A 363 -11.17 -1.90 17.60
CA THR A 363 -11.22 -1.80 19.06
C THR A 363 -11.63 -3.14 19.66
N SER A 364 -10.90 -3.62 20.66
CA SER A 364 -11.19 -4.92 21.29
C SER A 364 -12.50 -4.89 22.07
N THR A 365 -13.18 -6.03 22.14
CA THR A 365 -14.42 -6.15 22.92
C THR A 365 -14.13 -6.10 24.43
N ASP A 366 -15.14 -5.77 25.24
CA ASP A 366 -15.00 -5.83 26.70
C ASP A 366 -14.63 -7.24 27.20
N ALA A 367 -15.10 -8.28 26.51
CA ALA A 367 -14.75 -9.67 26.81
C ALA A 367 -13.26 -9.95 26.54
N ASP A 368 -12.71 -9.46 25.44
CA ASP A 368 -11.29 -9.58 25.12
C ASP A 368 -10.42 -8.85 26.15
N ILE A 369 -10.82 -7.65 26.57
CA ILE A 369 -10.13 -6.89 27.61
C ILE A 369 -10.18 -7.62 28.96
N ALA A 370 -11.35 -8.13 29.35
CA ALA A 370 -11.50 -8.88 30.59
C ALA A 370 -10.62 -10.15 30.59
N GLN A 371 -10.62 -10.90 29.47
CA GLN A 371 -9.78 -12.09 29.32
C GLN A 371 -8.29 -11.74 29.34
N MET A 372 -7.88 -10.66 28.67
CA MET A 372 -6.51 -10.18 28.69
C MET A 372 -6.05 -9.84 30.11
N ARG A 373 -6.86 -9.08 30.86
CA ARG A 373 -6.55 -8.76 32.26
C ARG A 373 -6.45 -10.02 33.12
N GLN A 374 -7.32 -11.01 32.89
CA GLN A 374 -7.25 -12.29 33.61
C GLN A 374 -5.95 -13.05 33.27
N ASN A 375 -5.55 -13.08 32.01
CA ASN A 375 -4.30 -13.73 31.58
C ASN A 375 -3.09 -13.05 32.21
N MET A 376 -3.04 -11.71 32.23
CA MET A 376 -1.99 -10.95 32.92
C MET A 376 -1.95 -11.26 34.42
N ALA A 377 -3.10 -11.26 35.08
CA ALA A 377 -3.20 -11.53 36.51
C ALA A 377 -2.69 -12.94 36.84
N ASN A 378 -3.09 -13.95 36.06
CA ASN A 378 -2.63 -15.32 36.19
C ASN A 378 -1.11 -15.42 35.99
N ALA A 379 -0.59 -14.82 34.92
CA ALA A 379 0.83 -14.82 34.60
C ALA A 379 1.70 -14.18 35.69
N LEU A 380 1.18 -13.18 36.38
CA LEU A 380 1.84 -12.48 37.48
C LEU A 380 1.55 -13.08 38.86
N ASN A 381 0.70 -14.11 38.93
CA ASN A 381 0.20 -14.71 40.17
C ASN A 381 -0.41 -13.67 41.14
N ILE A 382 -1.25 -12.78 40.60
CA ILE A 382 -2.01 -11.76 41.33
C ILE A 382 -3.50 -11.88 40.99
N SER A 383 -4.33 -11.12 41.70
CA SER A 383 -5.74 -10.94 41.35
C SER A 383 -5.94 -9.80 40.34
N VAL A 384 -7.00 -9.87 39.52
CA VAL A 384 -7.31 -8.83 38.52
C VAL A 384 -7.53 -7.44 39.15
N SER A 385 -8.00 -7.38 40.40
CA SER A 385 -8.19 -6.13 41.14
C SER A 385 -6.88 -5.45 41.56
N GLN A 386 -5.75 -6.15 41.48
CA GLN A 386 -4.42 -5.58 41.72
C GLN A 386 -3.80 -4.96 40.46
N LEU A 387 -4.37 -5.22 39.28
CA LEU A 387 -3.99 -4.52 38.05
C LEU A 387 -4.60 -3.12 38.05
N PRO A 388 -3.89 -2.09 37.53
CA PRO A 388 -4.48 -0.77 37.34
C PRO A 388 -5.82 -0.83 36.57
N SER A 389 -6.81 -0.04 37.00
CA SER A 389 -8.19 -0.14 36.48
C SER A 389 -8.33 0.23 35.00
N ASP A 390 -7.35 0.97 34.49
CA ASP A 390 -7.23 1.48 33.12
C ASP A 390 -6.46 0.55 32.18
N VAL A 391 -5.80 -0.51 32.67
CA VAL A 391 -5.17 -1.52 31.80
C VAL A 391 -6.22 -2.10 30.84
N GLY A 392 -5.95 -2.01 29.54
CA GLY A 392 -6.89 -2.39 28.49
C GLY A 392 -7.72 -1.24 27.92
N LYS A 393 -7.52 0.01 28.40
CA LYS A 393 -8.24 1.20 27.92
C LYS A 393 -7.30 2.38 27.66
N TYR A 394 -7.71 3.27 26.77
CA TYR A 394 -7.05 4.55 26.53
C TYR A 394 -8.08 5.66 26.34
N TYR A 395 -7.63 6.90 26.45
CA TYR A 395 -8.43 8.07 26.09
C TYR A 395 -8.32 8.35 24.61
N ASP A 396 -9.43 8.29 23.89
CA ASP A 396 -9.45 8.72 22.49
C ASP A 396 -9.36 10.25 22.36
N TYR A 397 -9.30 10.73 21.11
CA TYR A 397 -9.23 12.16 20.80
C TYR A 397 -10.46 12.96 21.22
N THR A 398 -11.57 12.28 21.55
CA THR A 398 -12.79 12.90 22.09
C THR A 398 -12.82 12.93 23.62
N GLY A 399 -11.75 12.41 24.26
CA GLY A 399 -11.63 12.29 25.70
C GLY A 399 -12.47 11.15 26.29
N GLN A 400 -12.93 10.22 25.46
CA GLN A 400 -13.68 9.04 25.90
C GLN A 400 -12.75 7.88 26.21
N TYR A 401 -13.12 7.09 27.22
CA TYR A 401 -12.47 5.81 27.49
C TYR A 401 -12.90 4.78 26.46
N VAL A 402 -11.95 4.33 25.65
CA VAL A 402 -12.13 3.28 24.67
C VAL A 402 -11.21 2.11 24.97
N ASN A 403 -11.61 0.90 24.58
CA ASN A 403 -10.77 -0.28 24.77
C ASN A 403 -9.53 -0.23 23.87
N TRP A 404 -8.47 -0.92 24.27
CA TRP A 404 -7.29 -1.07 23.44
C TRP A 404 -7.63 -1.77 22.10
N PRO A 405 -6.94 -1.41 21.01
CA PRO A 405 -7.12 -2.08 19.74
C PRO A 405 -6.62 -3.54 19.79
N ILE A 406 -7.15 -4.38 18.90
CA ILE A 406 -6.83 -5.82 18.82
C ILE A 406 -5.32 -6.11 18.84
N PRO A 407 -4.46 -5.42 18.05
CA PRO A 407 -3.02 -5.65 18.07
C PRO A 407 -2.38 -5.55 19.46
N GLN A 408 -2.77 -4.53 20.24
CA GLN A 408 -2.23 -4.31 21.59
C GLN A 408 -2.69 -5.39 22.57
N VAL A 409 -3.93 -5.88 22.45
CA VAL A 409 -4.45 -6.99 23.25
C VAL A 409 -3.74 -8.30 22.90
N VAL A 410 -3.50 -8.57 21.61
CA VAL A 410 -2.76 -9.76 21.14
C VAL A 410 -1.35 -9.76 21.72
N VAL A 411 -0.62 -8.66 21.58
CA VAL A 411 0.75 -8.52 22.10
C VAL A 411 0.81 -8.74 23.61
N THR A 412 -0.11 -8.12 24.36
CA THR A 412 -0.17 -8.24 25.83
C THR A 412 -0.49 -9.68 26.26
N ASN A 413 -1.43 -10.33 25.60
CA ASN A 413 -1.78 -11.73 25.85
C ASN A 413 -0.63 -12.69 25.52
N TRP A 414 0.11 -12.42 24.46
CA TRP A 414 1.26 -13.23 24.08
C TRP A 414 2.34 -13.21 25.17
N VAL A 415 2.67 -12.03 25.72
CA VAL A 415 3.61 -11.93 26.86
C VAL A 415 3.09 -12.63 28.10
N ALA A 416 1.80 -12.47 28.43
CA ALA A 416 1.19 -13.19 29.54
C ALA A 416 1.25 -14.73 29.34
N GLY A 417 1.08 -15.19 28.10
CA GLY A 417 1.22 -16.60 27.72
C GLY A 417 2.63 -17.13 27.93
N ILE A 418 3.66 -16.37 27.51
CA ILE A 418 5.07 -16.70 27.74
C ILE A 418 5.36 -16.88 29.23
N LEU A 419 4.96 -15.89 30.04
CA LEU A 419 5.16 -15.94 31.49
C LEU A 419 4.45 -17.15 32.12
N SER A 420 3.22 -17.43 31.68
CA SER A 420 2.45 -18.58 32.18
C SER A 420 3.09 -19.92 31.81
N ALA A 421 3.81 -19.99 30.69
CA ALA A 421 4.57 -21.15 30.26
C ALA A 421 5.96 -21.27 30.94
N GLY A 422 6.32 -20.33 31.81
CA GLY A 422 7.62 -20.30 32.51
C GLY A 422 8.74 -19.61 31.74
N GLY A 423 8.43 -18.96 30.61
CA GLY A 423 9.37 -18.14 29.85
C GLY A 423 9.45 -16.69 30.31
N ASP A 424 10.15 -15.89 29.52
CA ASP A 424 10.47 -14.50 29.80
C ASP A 424 10.60 -13.67 28.51
N LEU A 425 10.26 -12.39 28.59
CA LEU A 425 10.57 -11.41 27.54
C LEU A 425 11.64 -10.47 28.10
N THR A 426 12.74 -10.33 27.38
CA THR A 426 13.78 -9.35 27.71
C THR A 426 13.97 -8.37 26.57
N TYR A 427 14.40 -7.17 26.91
CA TYR A 427 14.68 -6.14 25.92
C TYR A 427 15.82 -5.26 26.38
N THR A 428 16.81 -5.08 25.51
CA THR A 428 17.89 -4.11 25.72
C THR A 428 17.48 -2.80 25.05
N ARG A 429 17.27 -1.74 25.83
CA ARG A 429 16.87 -0.42 25.29
C ARG A 429 17.90 0.07 24.27
N LEU A 430 17.41 0.74 23.23
CA LEU A 430 18.28 1.51 22.34
C LEU A 430 18.94 2.66 23.12
N ASP A 431 20.17 3.02 22.75
CA ASP A 431 20.88 4.12 23.41
C ASP A 431 20.47 5.49 22.88
N ASP A 432 20.37 6.48 23.76
CA ASP A 432 19.98 7.85 23.42
C ASP A 432 20.99 8.55 22.50
N SER A 433 22.23 8.07 22.41
CA SER A 433 23.26 8.66 21.53
C SER A 433 23.13 8.26 20.06
N THR A 434 22.77 7.00 19.80
CA THR A 434 22.61 6.45 18.44
C THR A 434 21.17 6.64 17.95
N TYR A 435 20.20 6.52 18.86
CA TYR A 435 18.77 6.64 18.58
C TYR A 435 18.16 7.72 19.49
N PRO A 436 18.41 9.01 19.19
CA PRO A 436 17.96 10.11 20.04
C PRO A 436 16.43 10.24 20.05
N ILE A 437 15.90 10.74 21.16
CA ILE A 437 14.48 11.10 21.30
C ILE A 437 14.22 12.40 20.51
N PRO A 438 13.26 12.43 19.57
CA PRO A 438 13.01 13.61 18.75
C PRO A 438 12.47 14.77 19.59
N ASP A 439 12.66 16.02 19.11
CA ASP A 439 12.22 17.21 19.83
C ASP A 439 10.70 17.31 19.99
N SER A 440 9.93 16.69 19.09
CA SER A 440 8.48 16.53 19.21
C SER A 440 8.04 15.78 20.48
N MET A 441 8.92 14.95 21.06
CA MET A 441 8.69 14.21 22.30
C MET A 441 9.30 14.91 23.51
N GLY A 442 9.17 16.24 23.62
CA GLY A 442 9.66 16.99 24.78
C GLY A 442 9.10 16.51 26.13
N TRP A 443 7.93 15.87 26.11
CA TRP A 443 7.29 15.25 27.27
C TRP A 443 7.98 13.97 27.75
N LEU A 444 8.88 13.37 26.97
CA LEU A 444 9.60 12.16 27.35
C LEU A 444 10.95 12.53 28.01
N GLY A 445 11.08 12.20 29.29
CA GLY A 445 12.24 12.53 30.10
C GLY A 445 11.97 12.43 31.58
N VAL A 446 12.90 12.96 32.37
CA VAL A 446 12.77 13.05 33.83
C VAL A 446 13.12 14.43 34.33
N CYS A 447 12.46 14.81 35.41
CA CYS A 447 12.78 16.01 36.15
C CYS A 447 13.88 15.74 37.19
N SER A 448 14.80 16.68 37.37
CA SER A 448 15.75 16.66 38.50
C SER A 448 15.05 16.71 39.87
N ASP A 449 13.82 17.23 39.92
CA ASP A 449 12.92 17.16 41.07
C ASP A 449 11.85 16.09 40.80
N THR A 450 11.92 14.98 41.52
CA THR A 450 11.04 13.81 41.34
C THR A 450 9.57 14.08 41.70
N ASN A 451 9.22 15.26 42.23
CA ASN A 451 7.83 15.64 42.49
C ASN A 451 7.06 16.01 41.21
N TYR A 452 7.75 16.23 40.09
CA TYR A 452 7.12 16.63 38.82
C TYR A 452 7.35 15.57 37.74
N ALA A 453 6.27 15.21 37.04
CA ALA A 453 6.27 14.16 36.02
C ALA A 453 6.21 14.70 34.58
N ASP A 454 6.13 16.02 34.40
CA ASP A 454 6.08 16.68 33.10
C ASP A 454 7.07 17.85 33.03
N GLN A 455 7.57 18.11 31.82
CA GLN A 455 8.57 19.15 31.55
C GLN A 455 8.11 20.53 32.04
N GLN A 456 6.87 20.91 31.75
CA GLN A 456 6.37 22.24 32.05
C GLN A 456 6.35 22.50 33.55
N SER A 457 5.81 21.56 34.33
CA SER A 457 5.78 21.66 35.79
C SER A 457 7.19 21.59 36.38
N CYS A 458 8.08 20.75 35.83
CA CYS A 458 9.47 20.65 36.26
C CYS A 458 10.20 22.00 36.14
N GLU A 459 10.22 22.57 34.93
CA GLU A 459 10.96 23.80 34.64
C GLU A 459 10.34 25.02 35.34
N SER A 460 9.00 25.08 35.44
CA SER A 460 8.31 26.18 36.13
C SER A 460 8.60 26.23 37.63
N ASN A 461 9.04 25.11 38.22
CA ASN A 461 9.40 25.02 39.63
C ASN A 461 10.93 24.96 39.86
N GLY A 462 11.72 25.36 38.86
CA GLY A 462 13.18 25.45 38.97
C GLY A 462 13.92 24.11 38.85
N GLY A 463 13.21 23.04 38.49
CA GLY A 463 13.80 21.76 38.12
C GLY A 463 14.42 21.81 36.72
N THR A 464 15.31 20.86 36.43
CA THR A 464 15.89 20.64 35.10
C THR A 464 15.28 19.40 34.49
N TRP A 465 14.68 19.54 33.31
CA TRP A 465 14.18 18.41 32.52
C TRP A 465 15.30 17.80 31.68
N THR A 466 15.49 16.48 31.81
CA THR A 466 16.46 15.73 31.00
C THR A 466 15.71 14.71 30.15
N LYS A 467 15.82 14.83 28.83
CA LYS A 467 15.25 13.83 27.91
C LYS A 467 15.95 12.49 28.14
N GLN A 468 15.14 11.46 28.37
CA GLN A 468 15.61 10.10 28.54
C GLN A 468 14.43 9.13 28.39
N ARG A 469 14.74 7.90 28.00
CA ARG A 469 13.80 6.79 27.97
C ARG A 469 13.31 6.43 29.38
N THR A 470 12.08 5.90 29.47
CA THR A 470 11.48 5.54 30.76
C THR A 470 12.08 4.23 31.28
N ASP A 471 12.51 4.24 32.55
CA ASP A 471 12.88 3.01 33.27
C ASP A 471 11.63 2.40 33.93
N TYR A 472 10.92 1.56 33.17
CA TYR A 472 9.73 0.87 33.65
C TYR A 472 10.03 -0.10 34.82
N THR A 473 11.27 -0.58 34.97
CA THR A 473 11.63 -1.43 36.10
C THR A 473 11.68 -0.64 37.41
N GLN A 474 12.19 0.59 37.37
CA GLN A 474 12.15 1.52 38.51
C GLN A 474 10.72 1.96 38.86
N MET A 475 9.82 1.98 37.88
CA MET A 475 8.39 2.21 38.11
C MET A 475 7.66 1.00 38.71
N GLY A 476 8.35 -0.11 38.96
CA GLY A 476 7.79 -1.30 39.59
C GLY A 476 7.05 -2.24 38.61
N PHE A 477 7.23 -2.08 37.31
CA PHE A 477 6.66 -3.03 36.34
C PHE A 477 7.35 -4.39 36.44
N PRO A 478 6.62 -5.51 36.33
CA PRO A 478 7.22 -6.83 36.19
C PRO A 478 8.14 -6.89 34.97
N LEU A 479 9.29 -7.57 35.06
CA LEU A 479 10.37 -7.50 34.06
C LEU A 479 9.91 -7.69 32.61
N SER A 480 9.12 -8.72 32.30
CA SER A 480 8.63 -8.95 30.93
C SER A 480 7.66 -7.88 30.44
N PHE A 481 6.86 -7.28 31.34
CA PHE A 481 6.00 -6.15 30.98
C PHE A 481 6.78 -4.83 30.91
N ALA A 482 7.83 -4.66 31.73
CA ALA A 482 8.77 -3.55 31.59
C ALA A 482 9.51 -3.61 30.25
N ALA A 483 9.94 -4.80 29.82
CA ALA A 483 10.49 -5.04 28.49
C ALA A 483 9.47 -4.70 27.40
N LEU A 484 8.23 -5.17 27.53
CA LEU A 484 7.14 -4.88 26.58
C LEU A 484 6.91 -3.36 26.42
N MET A 485 6.78 -2.64 27.53
CA MET A 485 6.62 -1.18 27.54
C MET A 485 7.84 -0.47 26.95
N GLY A 486 9.05 -0.98 27.23
CA GLY A 486 10.28 -0.44 26.67
C GLY A 486 10.38 -0.60 25.15
N ILE A 487 9.94 -1.74 24.61
CA ILE A 487 9.85 -1.96 23.16
C ILE A 487 8.84 -0.98 22.56
N GLN A 488 7.64 -0.87 23.14
CA GLN A 488 6.61 0.06 22.65
C GLN A 488 7.11 1.52 22.64
N GLU A 489 7.81 1.96 23.69
CA GLU A 489 8.38 3.30 23.74
C GLU A 489 9.43 3.52 22.64
N ASP A 490 10.32 2.56 22.39
CA ASP A 490 11.31 2.66 21.31
C ASP A 490 10.68 2.62 19.92
N VAL A 491 9.61 1.85 19.72
CA VAL A 491 8.81 1.86 18.48
C VAL A 491 8.17 3.23 18.28
N ASN A 492 7.58 3.80 19.32
CA ASN A 492 6.98 5.14 19.27
C ASN A 492 8.02 6.23 19.01
N ILE A 493 9.22 6.13 19.59
CA ILE A 493 10.33 7.06 19.32
C ILE A 493 10.74 6.96 17.85
N ALA A 494 10.86 5.75 17.31
CA ALA A 494 11.23 5.54 15.90
C ALA A 494 10.18 6.16 14.95
N GLU A 495 8.90 5.97 15.24
CA GLU A 495 7.81 6.57 14.46
C GLU A 495 7.79 8.09 14.59
N MET A 496 7.85 8.62 15.81
CA MET A 496 7.87 10.07 16.06
C MET A 496 9.08 10.75 15.45
N THR A 497 10.21 10.04 15.30
CA THR A 497 11.40 10.54 14.61
C THR A 497 11.14 10.72 13.12
N ARG A 498 10.46 9.76 12.48
CA ARG A 498 9.99 9.90 11.09
C ARG A 498 9.01 11.08 10.98
N ASP A 499 7.99 11.10 11.84
CA ASP A 499 6.92 12.09 11.77
C ASP A 499 7.38 13.51 12.09
N TYR A 500 8.45 13.65 12.89
CA TYR A 500 9.06 14.95 13.19
C TYR A 500 9.56 15.67 11.94
N LEU A 501 9.82 14.98 10.82
CA LEU A 501 10.08 15.64 9.54
C LEU A 501 8.97 16.59 9.09
N TYR A 502 7.73 16.31 9.46
CA TYR A 502 6.56 17.11 9.06
C TYR A 502 6.19 18.16 10.11
N ASP A 503 6.88 18.20 11.25
CA ASP A 503 6.67 19.21 12.28
C ASP A 503 7.13 20.59 11.76
N GLN A 504 6.27 21.61 11.91
CA GLN A 504 6.60 22.98 11.53
C GLN A 504 7.77 23.54 12.36
N ASN A 505 8.00 22.99 13.55
CA ASN A 505 9.11 23.36 14.42
C ASN A 505 10.39 22.57 14.12
N ASN A 506 10.39 21.65 13.14
CA ASN A 506 11.60 20.98 12.71
C ASN A 506 12.53 21.99 12.01
N PRO A 507 13.74 22.23 12.53
CA PRO A 507 14.63 23.26 11.98
C PRO A 507 15.21 22.88 10.61
N GLN A 508 15.16 21.60 10.22
CA GLN A 508 15.71 21.11 8.96
C GLN A 508 14.69 21.17 7.82
N THR A 509 13.41 20.99 8.11
CA THR A 509 12.35 20.87 7.10
C THR A 509 11.31 21.98 7.18
N ASN A 510 11.14 22.63 8.34
CA ASN A 510 10.04 23.57 8.62
C ASN A 510 8.67 22.98 8.21
N GLY A 511 8.51 21.67 8.45
CA GLY A 511 7.37 20.84 8.09
C GLY A 511 7.16 20.63 6.57
N GLN A 512 8.14 20.94 5.73
CA GLN A 512 8.14 20.62 4.29
C GLN A 512 9.39 19.79 3.96
N PRO A 513 9.40 18.50 4.31
CA PRO A 513 10.49 17.65 3.89
C PRO A 513 10.54 17.57 2.36
N THR A 514 11.76 17.51 1.82
CA THR A 514 12.02 17.11 0.45
C THR A 514 11.83 15.60 0.31
N TRP A 515 11.60 15.12 -0.92
CA TRP A 515 11.47 13.70 -1.21
C TRP A 515 12.63 12.85 -0.65
N GLU A 516 13.87 13.32 -0.83
CA GLU A 516 15.04 12.61 -0.34
C GLU A 516 15.06 12.54 1.20
N GLN A 517 14.60 13.58 1.90
CA GLN A 517 14.47 13.55 3.35
C GLN A 517 13.41 12.53 3.80
N GLU A 518 12.27 12.46 3.13
CA GLU A 518 11.22 11.46 3.41
C GLU A 518 11.72 10.03 3.21
N ARG A 519 12.40 9.78 2.08
CA ARG A 519 13.03 8.49 1.76
C ARG A 519 14.03 8.07 2.83
N GLN A 520 14.91 8.99 3.24
CA GLN A 520 15.90 8.71 4.29
C GLN A 520 15.23 8.42 5.64
N ALA A 521 14.18 9.15 6.03
CA ALA A 521 13.47 8.86 7.27
C ALA A 521 12.73 7.52 7.26
N LYS A 522 12.14 7.12 6.12
CA LYS A 522 11.56 5.78 5.96
C LYS A 522 12.63 4.70 6.14
N LEU A 523 13.83 4.88 5.58
CA LEU A 523 14.96 3.96 5.77
C LEU A 523 15.46 3.93 7.22
N VAL A 524 15.57 5.09 7.87
CA VAL A 524 15.95 5.20 9.29
C VAL A 524 14.93 4.50 10.19
N LEU A 525 13.62 4.63 9.91
CA LEU A 525 12.59 3.89 10.61
C LEU A 525 12.83 2.38 10.48
N VAL A 526 12.98 1.84 9.26
CA VAL A 526 13.24 0.41 9.03
C VAL A 526 14.48 -0.07 9.78
N ASN A 527 15.58 0.67 9.71
CA ASN A 527 16.82 0.33 10.40
C ASN A 527 16.66 0.34 11.92
N THR A 528 15.92 1.32 12.46
CA THR A 528 15.64 1.42 13.90
C THR A 528 14.76 0.27 14.36
N LEU A 529 13.69 -0.07 13.63
CA LEU A 529 12.84 -1.23 13.92
C LEU A 529 13.65 -2.54 13.90
N ASN A 530 14.58 -2.71 12.95
CA ASN A 530 15.47 -3.87 12.92
C ASN A 530 16.42 -3.93 14.13
N ALA A 531 16.90 -2.78 14.62
CA ALA A 531 17.69 -2.70 15.84
C ALA A 531 16.85 -3.10 17.08
N ILE A 532 15.61 -2.59 17.19
CA ILE A 532 14.66 -2.99 18.22
C ILE A 532 14.44 -4.51 18.19
N ILE A 533 14.15 -5.08 17.01
CA ILE A 533 13.96 -6.52 16.82
C ILE A 533 15.18 -7.31 17.31
N SER A 534 16.39 -6.84 17.00
CA SER A 534 17.63 -7.52 17.37
C SER A 534 17.89 -7.50 18.88
N ASN A 535 17.38 -6.48 19.57
CA ASN A 535 17.52 -6.32 21.02
C ASN A 535 16.46 -7.04 21.85
N ILE A 536 15.45 -7.66 21.20
CA ILE A 536 14.46 -8.51 21.86
C ILE A 536 15.08 -9.89 22.14
N GLY A 537 14.94 -10.37 23.36
CA GLY A 537 15.43 -11.67 23.82
C GLY A 537 14.44 -12.38 24.75
N GLY A 538 14.92 -13.45 25.38
CA GLY A 538 14.13 -14.28 26.30
C GLY A 538 13.67 -15.60 25.67
N THR A 539 12.80 -16.30 26.39
CA THR A 539 12.32 -17.64 26.04
C THR A 539 10.81 -17.73 26.10
N THR A 540 10.17 -18.56 25.27
CA THR A 540 8.71 -18.73 25.29
C THR A 540 8.22 -19.63 26.43
N ASP A 541 9.07 -20.51 26.94
CA ASP A 541 8.72 -21.58 27.91
C ASP A 541 9.87 -21.86 28.92
N GLY A 542 10.83 -20.96 29.03
CA GLY A 542 12.04 -21.12 29.84
C GLY A 542 13.22 -21.78 29.10
N ASN A 543 13.00 -22.34 27.90
CA ASN A 543 14.02 -23.09 27.15
C ASN A 543 14.12 -22.69 25.67
N THR A 544 12.97 -22.47 25.03
CA THR A 544 12.86 -22.17 23.61
C THR A 544 13.02 -20.67 23.40
N ALA A 545 14.08 -20.26 22.68
CA ALA A 545 14.30 -18.85 22.36
C ALA A 545 13.15 -18.27 21.53
N ILE A 546 12.77 -17.02 21.81
CA ILE A 546 11.78 -16.29 20.99
C ILE A 546 12.30 -16.19 19.56
N SER A 547 11.52 -16.69 18.60
CA SER A 547 11.92 -16.75 17.19
C SER A 547 11.97 -15.37 16.54
N ASN A 548 12.78 -15.19 15.49
CA ASN A 548 12.81 -13.93 14.73
C ASN A 548 11.45 -13.54 14.15
N ALA A 549 10.61 -14.51 13.76
CA ALA A 549 9.26 -14.24 13.27
C ALA A 549 8.39 -13.62 14.37
N GLN A 550 8.46 -14.13 15.60
CA GLN A 550 7.74 -13.57 16.75
C GLN A 550 8.26 -12.18 17.13
N LYS A 551 9.58 -11.95 17.09
CA LYS A 551 10.14 -10.62 17.35
C LYS A 551 9.67 -9.57 16.33
N LYS A 552 9.68 -9.92 15.04
CA LYS A 552 9.15 -9.08 13.96
C LYS A 552 7.66 -8.80 14.14
N ALA A 553 6.89 -9.83 14.47
CA ALA A 553 5.46 -9.71 14.71
C ALA A 553 5.14 -8.80 15.91
N LEU A 554 5.89 -8.93 17.01
CA LEU A 554 5.76 -8.07 18.19
C LEU A 554 5.93 -6.60 17.83
N VAL A 555 7.04 -6.25 17.16
CA VAL A 555 7.32 -4.88 16.75
C VAL A 555 6.29 -4.36 15.73
N ARG A 556 5.83 -5.19 14.80
CA ARG A 556 4.82 -4.82 13.81
C ARG A 556 3.49 -4.43 14.46
N LEU A 557 3.00 -5.22 15.41
CA LEU A 557 1.72 -4.96 16.08
C LEU A 557 1.76 -3.79 17.08
N MET A 558 2.95 -3.30 17.42
CA MET A 558 3.15 -2.10 18.24
C MET A 558 3.15 -0.81 17.44
N LEU A 559 3.38 -0.88 16.13
CA LEU A 559 3.17 0.27 15.26
C LEU A 559 1.65 0.55 15.17
N PRO A 560 1.23 1.82 15.10
CA PRO A 560 -0.13 2.10 14.72
C PRO A 560 -0.35 1.59 13.29
N PRO A 561 -1.56 1.08 12.98
CA PRO A 561 -1.89 0.60 11.65
C PRO A 561 -2.05 1.80 10.70
N ASN A 562 -0.92 2.38 10.29
CA ASN A 562 -0.81 3.58 9.48
C ASN A 562 -0.25 3.20 8.09
N PRO A 563 -0.90 3.64 6.99
CA PRO A 563 -0.40 3.40 5.64
C PRO A 563 0.91 4.17 5.30
N ASN A 564 1.27 5.23 6.04
CA ASN A 564 2.43 6.07 5.71
C ASN A 564 3.79 5.51 6.13
#